data_AF-A0A485KA84-F1
#
_entry.id   AF-A0A485KA84-F1
#
_cell.length_a   1.000
_cell.length_b   1.000
_cell.length_c   1.000
_cell.angle_alpha   90.00
_cell.angle_beta   90.00
_cell.angle_gamma   90.00
#
_symmetry.space_group_name_H-M   'P 1'
#
loop_
_entity.id
_entity.type
_entity.pdbx_description
1 polymer ?
#
loop_
_entity_poly.entity_id
_entity_poly.type
_entity_poly.pdbx_seq_one_letter_code
_entity_poly.pdbx_strand_id
1 'polypeptide(L)'
;MEQRTNNTCGVDTEELLGSVTYNGCKADQVDLCSLAAYVEQSDNHFPTLTVKETFEFAHKCLVDTVDPNDPLAVNEQHTVDILISLLGLTECADTMIGDKIVRGVSGGQKRRVALGEMMTSRAPLLLLDEFSNGLDTSTTFNIAKAVQTMAEVLEKTIVMTMLQPPPEVYNLFDNIIVLDDGQVIYNGPRTELPSYFESIGSHDTVDTSSANASTLDFAAQFQRSAVCMALLDSLHEPEAFISNSMQPRRAWMASMRDVGFNGARMVQALVMGTIIGTVFLDIGRNDNPLAEAKHVPINLTLFFLALIFQSLATLAALDVAMERRAVLFK
;
A
#
# COMPACT_ATOMS: atom_id res chain seq x y z
N MET A 1 12.59 9.69 -41.50
CA MET A 1 13.69 9.26 -40.62
C MET A 1 13.48 9.95 -39.28
N GLU A 2 12.40 9.68 -38.55
CA GLU A 2 12.13 8.44 -37.79
C GLU A 2 13.37 7.95 -37.03
N GLN A 3 13.54 8.47 -35.81
CA GLN A 3 14.25 7.78 -34.75
C GLN A 3 13.23 7.38 -33.69
N ARG A 4 12.86 6.11 -33.74
CA ARG A 4 12.19 5.38 -32.67
C ARG A 4 13.10 5.38 -31.44
N THR A 5 12.70 6.04 -30.37
CA THR A 5 13.18 5.74 -29.03
C THR A 5 12.36 4.56 -28.51
N ASN A 6 12.93 3.37 -28.63
CA ASN A 6 12.41 2.16 -28.01
C ASN A 6 12.58 2.28 -26.50
N ASN A 7 11.58 2.83 -25.81
CA ASN A 7 11.35 2.53 -24.40
C ASN A 7 10.42 1.31 -24.37
N THR A 8 10.99 0.16 -24.08
CA THR A 8 10.24 -1.06 -23.79
C THR A 8 9.61 -0.95 -22.40
N CYS A 9 8.42 -0.39 -22.34
CA CYS A 9 7.39 -0.74 -21.36
C CYS A 9 6.07 -0.71 -22.13
N GLY A 10 5.54 -1.89 -22.46
CA GLY A 10 4.36 -2.07 -23.29
C GLY A 10 3.09 -1.81 -22.50
N VAL A 11 2.85 -0.55 -22.16
CA VAL A 11 1.53 -0.06 -21.75
C VAL A 11 1.04 0.77 -22.92
N ASP A 12 -0.12 0.42 -23.48
CA ASP A 12 -0.82 1.27 -24.45
C ASP A 12 -1.23 2.56 -23.72
N THR A 13 -0.30 3.50 -23.58
CA THR A 13 -0.56 4.83 -23.05
C THR A 13 -1.50 5.51 -24.04
N GLU A 14 -2.76 5.72 -23.66
CA GLU A 14 -3.52 6.84 -24.19
C GLU A 14 -2.58 8.06 -24.20
N GLU A 15 -2.44 8.73 -25.34
CA GLU A 15 -1.53 9.87 -25.46
C GLU A 15 -1.91 10.92 -24.42
N LEU A 16 -1.13 10.96 -23.33
CA LEU A 16 -1.38 11.86 -22.21
C LEU A 16 -1.07 13.28 -22.69
N LEU A 17 -2.11 14.02 -23.08
CA LEU A 17 -1.99 15.37 -23.61
C LEU A 17 -1.79 16.36 -22.47
N GLY A 18 -0.69 17.11 -22.51
CA GLY A 18 -0.42 18.20 -21.58
C GLY A 18 1.03 18.25 -21.11
N SER A 19 1.33 19.18 -20.20
CA SER A 19 2.63 19.27 -19.54
C SER A 19 2.44 19.63 -18.08
N VAL A 20 3.03 18.83 -17.19
CA VAL A 20 3.10 19.12 -15.75
C VAL A 20 4.46 19.74 -15.43
N THR A 21 4.47 20.78 -14.61
CA THR A 21 5.70 21.42 -14.13
C THR A 21 5.81 21.30 -12.63
N TYR A 22 7.04 21.16 -12.15
CA TYR A 22 7.39 21.01 -10.74
C TYR A 22 8.27 22.20 -10.36
N ASN A 23 7.68 23.21 -9.72
CA ASN A 23 8.36 24.49 -9.44
C ASN A 23 9.00 25.12 -10.69
N GLY A 24 8.34 25.00 -11.85
CA GLY A 24 8.84 25.50 -13.14
C GLY A 24 9.78 24.55 -13.90
N CYS A 25 10.24 23.46 -13.27
CA CYS A 25 11.01 22.41 -13.92
C CYS A 25 10.10 21.38 -14.61
N LYS A 26 10.61 20.68 -15.61
CA LYS A 26 9.90 19.55 -16.26
C LYS A 26 10.19 18.23 -15.55
N ALA A 27 9.37 17.20 -15.81
CA ALA A 27 9.49 15.88 -15.19
C ALA A 27 10.87 15.20 -15.42
N ASP A 28 11.52 15.45 -16.55
CA ASP A 28 12.83 14.91 -16.91
C ASP A 28 14.00 15.54 -16.11
N GLN A 29 13.74 16.66 -15.44
CA GLN A 29 14.74 17.42 -14.69
C GLN A 29 14.67 17.17 -13.17
N VAL A 30 13.67 16.41 -12.71
CA VAL A 30 13.39 16.20 -11.29
C VAL A 30 13.22 14.71 -11.02
N ASP A 31 13.77 14.24 -9.89
CA ASP A 31 13.50 12.89 -9.41
C ASP A 31 12.12 12.83 -8.75
N LEU A 32 11.12 12.39 -9.51
CA LEU A 32 9.72 12.30 -9.07
C LEU A 32 9.54 11.39 -7.85
N CYS A 33 10.31 10.31 -7.76
CA CYS A 33 10.22 9.37 -6.64
C CYS A 33 10.67 9.99 -5.32
N SER A 34 11.60 10.95 -5.37
CA SER A 34 12.02 11.73 -4.20
C SER A 34 11.09 12.90 -3.89
N LEU A 35 10.39 13.41 -4.91
CA LEU A 35 9.57 14.62 -4.82
C LEU A 35 8.17 14.34 -4.25
N ALA A 36 7.57 13.21 -4.63
CA ALA A 36 6.18 12.90 -4.35
C ALA A 36 6.03 11.60 -3.56
N ALA A 37 5.20 11.64 -2.53
CA ALA A 37 4.72 10.47 -1.82
C ALA A 37 3.24 10.24 -2.15
N TYR A 38 2.88 9.01 -2.51
CA TYR A 38 1.52 8.62 -2.86
C TYR A 38 0.93 7.65 -1.84
N VAL A 39 -0.25 7.99 -1.31
CA VAL A 39 -1.06 7.13 -0.45
C VAL A 39 -2.20 6.57 -1.29
N GLU A 40 -2.11 5.28 -1.61
CA GLU A 40 -3.13 4.55 -2.37
C GLU A 40 -4.47 4.48 -1.61
N GLN A 41 -5.55 4.13 -2.32
CA GLN A 41 -6.84 3.80 -1.71
C GLN A 41 -6.77 2.55 -0.82
N SER A 42 -5.88 1.60 -1.13
CA SER A 42 -5.79 0.30 -0.43
C SER A 42 -4.68 0.28 0.64
N ASP A 43 -5.02 -0.14 1.86
CA ASP A 43 -4.07 -0.18 2.98
C ASP A 43 -3.31 -1.52 3.04
N ASN A 44 -2.29 -1.66 2.20
CA ASN A 44 -1.45 -2.87 2.14
C ASN A 44 -0.27 -2.78 3.13
N HIS A 45 -0.24 -3.67 4.12
CA HIS A 45 0.82 -3.72 5.13
C HIS A 45 1.17 -5.16 5.51
N PHE A 46 2.37 -5.34 6.08
CA PHE A 46 2.73 -6.64 6.66
C PHE A 46 1.94 -6.88 7.95
N PRO A 47 1.11 -7.93 8.01
CA PRO A 47 0.22 -8.15 9.14
C PRO A 47 0.94 -8.50 10.45
N THR A 48 2.15 -9.07 10.35
CA THR A 48 2.96 -9.53 11.49
C THR A 48 3.85 -8.45 12.10
N LEU A 49 3.87 -7.24 11.52
CA LEU A 49 4.64 -6.12 12.06
C LEU A 49 3.76 -5.25 12.93
N THR A 50 4.36 -4.61 13.94
CA THR A 50 3.68 -3.59 14.72
C THR A 50 3.58 -2.27 13.96
N VAL A 51 2.71 -1.37 14.41
CA VAL A 51 2.60 -0.01 13.87
C VAL A 51 3.96 0.71 13.93
N LYS A 52 4.62 0.66 15.09
CA LYS A 52 5.93 1.29 15.30
C LYS A 52 7.00 0.68 14.40
N GLU A 53 7.08 -0.64 14.30
CA GLU A 53 8.05 -1.31 13.42
C GLU A 53 7.84 -0.94 11.95
N THR A 54 6.59 -0.74 11.53
CA THR A 54 6.25 -0.35 10.16
C THR A 54 6.74 1.05 9.86
N PHE A 55 6.54 2.01 10.77
CA PHE A 55 7.02 3.38 10.58
C PHE A 55 8.54 3.46 10.64
N GLU A 56 9.17 2.76 11.58
CA GLU A 56 10.64 2.69 11.65
C GLU A 56 11.25 2.09 10.39
N PHE A 57 10.60 1.09 9.81
CA PHE A 57 11.07 0.48 8.57
C PHE A 57 10.93 1.45 7.39
N ALA A 58 9.76 2.09 7.24
CA ALA A 58 9.51 3.04 6.17
C ALA A 58 10.50 4.21 6.24
N HIS A 59 10.68 4.77 7.43
CA HIS A 59 11.65 5.83 7.68
C HIS A 59 13.08 5.40 7.28
N LYS A 60 13.53 4.21 7.67
CA LYS A 60 14.86 3.69 7.29
C LYS A 60 15.04 3.49 5.80
N CYS A 61 13.99 3.11 5.07
CA CYS A 61 14.09 2.90 3.61
C CYS A 61 14.14 4.22 2.84
N LEU A 62 13.52 5.26 3.37
CA LEU A 62 13.40 6.56 2.73
C LEU A 62 14.55 7.51 3.13
N VAL A 63 15.20 7.25 4.26
CA VAL A 63 16.29 8.04 4.83
C VAL A 63 17.54 7.16 4.94
N ASP A 64 18.17 6.88 3.80
CA ASP A 64 19.34 5.99 3.74
C ASP A 64 20.67 6.75 3.97
N THR A 65 20.69 8.08 3.84
CA THR A 65 21.89 8.92 4.10
C THR A 65 21.50 10.23 4.76
N VAL A 66 21.59 10.24 6.08
CA VAL A 66 21.48 11.46 6.87
C VAL A 66 22.84 12.15 6.81
N ASP A 67 22.91 13.36 6.25
CA ASP A 67 24.12 14.17 6.37
C ASP A 67 24.32 14.44 7.88
N PRO A 68 25.46 14.06 8.49
CA PRO A 68 25.73 14.30 9.90
C PRO A 68 25.65 15.77 10.31
N ASN A 69 25.70 16.69 9.34
CA ASN A 69 25.59 18.14 9.54
C ASN A 69 24.16 18.69 9.30
N ASP A 70 23.20 17.87 8.88
CA ASP A 70 21.82 18.29 8.71
C ASP A 70 21.18 18.52 10.10
N PRO A 71 20.71 19.75 10.43
CA PRO A 71 20.01 20.01 11.69
C PRO A 71 18.77 19.13 11.89
N LEU A 72 18.17 18.63 10.81
CA LEU A 72 17.02 17.72 10.84
C LEU A 72 17.42 16.29 11.25
N ALA A 73 18.69 15.90 11.08
CA ALA A 73 19.24 14.58 11.45
C ALA A 73 19.06 14.25 12.93
N VAL A 74 19.25 15.24 13.80
CA VAL A 74 19.17 15.08 15.26
C VAL A 74 17.72 14.81 15.72
N ASN A 75 16.73 15.17 14.89
CA ASN A 75 15.30 14.99 15.19
C ASN A 75 14.72 13.70 14.58
N GLU A 76 15.48 12.96 13.77
CA GLU A 76 15.01 11.75 13.10
C GLU A 76 14.68 10.63 14.08
N GLN A 77 15.45 10.53 15.15
CA GLN A 77 15.27 9.50 16.17
C GLN A 77 13.90 9.59 16.87
N HIS A 78 13.25 10.75 16.83
CA HIS A 78 11.92 10.98 17.37
C HIS A 78 10.85 11.21 16.30
N THR A 79 11.21 11.25 15.01
CA THR A 79 10.26 11.51 13.93
C THR A 79 9.14 10.47 13.89
N VAL A 80 9.49 9.19 14.09
CA VAL A 80 8.50 8.10 14.16
C VAL A 80 7.55 8.30 15.34
N ASP A 81 8.06 8.62 16.54
CA ASP A 81 7.24 8.82 17.73
C ASP A 81 6.32 10.06 17.62
N ILE A 82 6.81 11.13 16.97
CA ILE A 82 6.02 12.32 16.65
C ILE A 82 4.89 11.96 15.69
N LEU A 83 5.17 11.21 14.61
CA LEU A 83 4.15 10.78 13.65
C LEU A 83 3.09 9.88 14.29
N ILE A 84 3.51 8.92 15.13
CA ILE A 84 2.59 8.06 15.89
C ILE A 84 1.67 8.91 16.78
N SER A 85 2.21 9.93 17.44
CA SER A 85 1.44 10.81 18.32
C SER A 85 0.49 11.72 17.54
N LEU A 86 0.95 12.32 16.44
CA LEU A 86 0.16 13.20 15.57
C LEU A 86 -1.03 12.47 14.96
N LEU A 87 -0.86 11.20 14.57
CA LEU A 87 -1.90 10.37 13.99
C LEU A 87 -2.78 9.68 15.04
N GLY A 88 -2.58 9.95 16.33
CA GLY A 88 -3.36 9.34 17.40
C GLY A 88 -3.23 7.80 17.42
N LEU A 89 -2.02 7.29 17.16
CA LEU A 89 -1.69 5.87 17.11
C LEU A 89 -0.90 5.39 18.34
N THR A 90 -0.71 6.25 19.35
CA THR A 90 0.11 5.96 20.55
C THR A 90 -0.34 4.70 21.29
N GLU A 91 -1.66 4.50 21.48
CA GLU A 91 -2.18 3.31 22.18
C GLU A 91 -1.97 2.01 21.40
N CYS A 92 -1.83 2.07 20.07
CA CYS A 92 -1.65 0.91 19.20
C CYS A 92 -0.24 0.80 18.60
N ALA A 93 0.74 1.58 19.09
CA ALA A 93 2.09 1.61 18.55
C ALA A 93 2.76 0.22 18.53
N ASP A 94 2.57 -0.55 19.60
CA ASP A 94 3.14 -1.91 19.76
C ASP A 94 2.16 -3.02 19.34
N THR A 95 1.00 -2.66 18.78
CA THR A 95 -0.01 -3.61 18.31
C THR A 95 0.32 -4.05 16.87
N MET A 96 0.17 -5.34 16.58
CA MET A 96 0.31 -5.87 15.21
C MET A 96 -0.74 -5.27 14.28
N ILE A 97 -0.35 -4.98 13.04
CA ILE A 97 -1.28 -4.42 12.04
C ILE A 97 -2.40 -5.42 11.71
N GLY A 98 -2.05 -6.71 11.58
CA GLY A 98 -2.98 -7.77 11.28
C GLY A 98 -3.60 -7.72 9.87
N ASP A 99 -4.33 -8.77 9.54
CA ASP A 99 -5.06 -8.96 8.29
C ASP A 99 -6.39 -9.69 8.56
N LYS A 100 -6.94 -10.39 7.56
CA LYS A 100 -8.17 -11.18 7.70
C LYS A 100 -8.00 -12.42 8.59
N ILE A 101 -6.77 -12.88 8.80
CA ILE A 101 -6.43 -14.12 9.52
C ILE A 101 -5.88 -13.76 10.92
N VAL A 102 -4.98 -12.80 10.99
CA VAL A 102 -4.33 -12.29 12.20
C VAL A 102 -5.06 -11.05 12.68
N ARG A 103 -5.66 -11.13 13.87
CA ARG A 103 -6.28 -9.97 14.50
C ARG A 103 -5.22 -8.87 14.76
N GLY A 104 -5.54 -7.64 14.36
CA GLY A 104 -4.67 -6.48 14.57
C GLY A 104 -5.44 -5.20 14.85
N VAL A 105 -4.92 -4.08 14.35
CA VAL A 105 -5.52 -2.74 14.50
C VAL A 105 -6.85 -2.61 13.75
N SER A 106 -7.67 -1.61 14.13
CA SER A 106 -8.92 -1.32 13.43
C SER A 106 -8.68 -0.83 11.99
N GLY A 107 -9.70 -0.88 11.13
CA GLY A 107 -9.60 -0.36 9.76
C GLY A 107 -9.18 1.12 9.71
N GLY A 108 -9.79 1.96 10.55
CA GLY A 108 -9.42 3.36 10.64
C GLY A 108 -8.02 3.62 11.20
N GLN A 109 -7.54 2.78 12.14
CA GLN A 109 -6.14 2.81 12.57
C GLN A 109 -5.21 2.39 11.43
N LYS A 110 -5.57 1.36 10.65
CA LYS A 110 -4.79 0.92 9.49
C LYS A 110 -4.66 2.02 8.43
N ARG A 111 -5.72 2.77 8.16
CA ARG A 111 -5.67 3.93 7.26
C ARG A 111 -4.70 5.01 7.73
N ARG A 112 -4.69 5.28 9.04
CA ARG A 112 -3.72 6.20 9.65
C ARG A 112 -2.29 5.65 9.59
N VAL A 113 -2.10 4.34 9.66
CA VAL A 113 -0.80 3.68 9.46
C VAL A 113 -0.33 3.85 8.03
N ALA A 114 -1.19 3.67 7.02
CA ALA A 114 -0.86 3.88 5.60
C ALA A 114 -0.42 5.32 5.33
N LEU A 115 -1.17 6.28 5.86
CA LEU A 115 -0.80 7.69 5.79
C LEU A 115 0.54 7.95 6.48
N GLY A 116 0.71 7.47 7.71
CA GLY A 116 1.93 7.68 8.48
C GLY A 116 3.17 7.05 7.84
N GLU A 117 3.02 5.88 7.20
CA GLU A 117 4.07 5.21 6.43
C GLU A 117 4.62 6.16 5.35
N MET A 118 3.76 6.77 4.54
CA MET A 118 4.18 7.71 3.49
C MET A 118 4.67 9.06 4.04
N MET A 119 4.12 9.50 5.17
CA MET A 119 4.56 10.73 5.86
C MET A 119 5.93 10.60 6.52
N THR A 120 6.48 9.40 6.66
CA THR A 120 7.89 9.24 7.06
C THR A 120 8.86 9.74 5.98
N SER A 121 8.40 9.88 4.74
CA SER A 121 9.20 10.45 3.66
C SER A 121 9.42 11.95 3.84
N ARG A 122 10.57 12.43 3.36
CA ARG A 122 10.85 13.87 3.27
C ARG A 122 10.20 14.52 2.04
N ALA A 123 9.39 13.80 1.27
CA ALA A 123 8.79 14.27 0.02
C ALA A 123 7.97 15.57 0.25
N PRO A 124 8.26 16.66 -0.48
CA PRO A 124 7.53 17.93 -0.33
C PRO A 124 6.09 17.87 -0.87
N LEU A 125 5.78 16.91 -1.75
CA LEU A 125 4.45 16.67 -2.28
C LEU A 125 3.86 15.37 -1.70
N LEU A 126 2.68 15.45 -1.09
CA LEU A 126 1.93 14.29 -0.62
C LEU A 126 0.60 14.19 -1.37
N LEU A 127 0.35 13.05 -1.97
CA LEU A 127 -0.85 12.75 -2.75
C LEU A 127 -1.65 11.68 -2.01
N LEU A 128 -2.91 11.96 -1.68
CA LEU A 128 -3.78 11.03 -0.96
C LEU A 128 -4.98 10.68 -1.82
N ASP A 129 -5.09 9.40 -2.16
CA ASP A 129 -6.20 8.88 -2.94
C ASP A 129 -7.31 8.33 -2.05
N GLU A 130 -8.50 8.91 -2.16
CA GLU A 130 -9.74 8.53 -1.47
C GLU A 130 -9.55 8.18 0.02
N PHE A 131 -8.89 9.06 0.78
CA PHE A 131 -8.51 8.77 2.17
C PHE A 131 -9.66 8.52 3.14
N SER A 132 -10.87 8.96 2.81
CA SER A 132 -12.07 8.82 3.63
C SER A 132 -12.82 7.50 3.45
N ASN A 133 -12.43 6.65 2.49
CA ASN A 133 -13.18 5.43 2.22
C ASN A 133 -13.15 4.46 3.42
N GLY A 134 -14.32 3.96 3.83
CA GLY A 134 -14.45 3.03 4.96
C GLY A 134 -14.19 3.64 6.35
N LEU A 135 -14.10 4.98 6.46
CA LEU A 135 -13.94 5.69 7.73
C LEU A 135 -15.22 6.35 8.20
N ASP A 136 -15.37 6.50 9.52
CA ASP A 136 -16.40 7.34 10.10
C ASP A 136 -16.02 8.84 9.98
N THR A 137 -17.03 9.71 10.06
CA THR A 137 -16.86 11.16 9.93
C THR A 137 -15.85 11.74 10.92
N SER A 138 -15.86 11.26 12.18
CA SER A 138 -14.98 11.79 13.23
C SER A 138 -13.52 11.40 12.99
N THR A 139 -13.28 10.15 12.60
CA THR A 139 -11.94 9.70 12.20
C THR A 139 -11.46 10.46 10.97
N THR A 140 -12.32 10.66 9.96
CA THR A 140 -11.97 11.38 8.73
C THR A 140 -11.54 12.81 9.03
N PHE A 141 -12.28 13.52 9.89
CA PHE A 141 -11.93 14.86 10.34
C PHE A 141 -10.59 14.91 11.07
N ASN A 142 -10.36 13.99 12.00
CA ASN A 142 -9.10 13.93 12.75
C ASN A 142 -7.89 13.69 11.82
N ILE A 143 -8.05 12.83 10.82
CA ILE A 143 -7.00 12.58 9.81
C ILE A 143 -6.76 13.84 8.98
N ALA A 144 -7.81 14.42 8.40
CA ALA A 144 -7.69 15.63 7.59
C ALA A 144 -7.05 16.78 8.37
N LYS A 145 -7.40 16.94 9.66
CA LYS A 145 -6.82 17.97 10.53
C LYS A 145 -5.35 17.72 10.85
N ALA A 146 -4.97 16.48 11.10
CA ALA A 146 -3.57 16.10 11.31
C ALA A 146 -2.73 16.39 10.06
N VAL A 147 -3.26 16.06 8.87
CA VAL A 147 -2.57 16.30 7.60
C VAL A 147 -2.48 17.80 7.28
N GLN A 148 -3.55 18.57 7.52
CA GLN A 148 -3.52 20.04 7.39
C GLN A 148 -2.43 20.65 8.30
N THR A 149 -2.41 20.26 9.58
CA THR A 149 -1.41 20.75 10.53
C THR A 149 0.00 20.41 10.06
N MET A 150 0.19 19.25 9.45
CA MET A 150 1.48 18.85 8.90
C MET A 150 1.85 19.68 7.65
N ALA A 151 0.90 19.96 6.77
CA ALA A 151 1.12 20.80 5.60
C ALA A 151 1.64 22.19 6.02
N GLU A 152 1.02 22.77 7.05
CA GLU A 152 1.39 24.08 7.59
C GLU A 152 2.77 24.06 8.28
N VAL A 153 3.05 23.06 9.11
CA VAL A 153 4.28 22.99 9.92
C VAL A 153 5.51 22.61 9.08
N LEU A 154 5.33 21.70 8.11
CA LEU A 154 6.41 21.20 7.26
C LEU A 154 6.48 21.85 5.87
N GLU A 155 5.64 22.86 5.61
CA GLU A 155 5.55 23.56 4.32
C GLU A 155 5.38 22.60 3.12
N LYS A 156 4.54 21.56 3.29
CA LYS A 156 4.29 20.54 2.26
C LYS A 156 3.09 20.91 1.40
N THR A 157 3.16 20.58 0.11
CA THR A 157 2.00 20.59 -0.77
C THR A 157 1.25 19.27 -0.64
N ILE A 158 -0.03 19.31 -0.33
CA ILE A 158 -0.84 18.11 -0.15
C ILE A 158 -2.05 18.17 -1.07
N VAL A 159 -2.25 17.11 -1.85
CA VAL A 159 -3.42 16.94 -2.73
C VAL A 159 -4.20 15.73 -2.24
N MET A 160 -5.51 15.90 -2.04
CA MET A 160 -6.39 14.85 -1.56
C MET A 160 -7.57 14.69 -2.50
N THR A 161 -7.95 13.46 -2.81
CA THR A 161 -9.21 13.14 -3.49
C THR A 161 -10.25 12.67 -2.46
N MET A 162 -11.49 13.16 -2.61
CA MET A 162 -12.63 12.78 -1.78
C MET A 162 -13.89 12.77 -2.64
N LEU A 163 -14.66 11.68 -2.58
CA LEU A 163 -15.94 11.59 -3.28
C LEU A 163 -17.01 12.50 -2.63
N GLN A 164 -17.08 12.55 -1.30
CA GLN A 164 -18.09 13.31 -0.56
C GLN A 164 -17.53 13.80 0.79
N PRO A 165 -16.90 14.99 0.85
CA PRO A 165 -16.38 15.50 2.10
C PRO A 165 -17.51 15.94 3.04
N PRO A 166 -17.49 15.53 4.32
CA PRO A 166 -18.35 16.13 5.34
C PRO A 166 -18.09 17.65 5.46
N PRO A 167 -19.10 18.47 5.83
CA PRO A 167 -18.93 19.94 5.91
C PRO A 167 -17.78 20.38 6.82
N GLU A 168 -17.53 19.64 7.90
CA GLU A 168 -16.43 19.89 8.83
C GLU A 168 -15.06 19.69 8.16
N VAL A 169 -14.93 18.66 7.32
CA VAL A 169 -13.71 18.35 6.57
C VAL A 169 -13.54 19.32 5.42
N TYR A 170 -14.63 19.67 4.72
CA TYR A 170 -14.64 20.67 3.67
C TYR A 170 -13.96 21.97 4.13
N ASN A 171 -14.28 22.43 5.36
CA ASN A 171 -13.74 23.67 5.92
C ASN A 171 -12.22 23.64 6.20
N LEU A 172 -11.57 22.48 6.13
CA LEU A 172 -10.12 22.35 6.33
C LEU A 172 -9.31 22.60 5.04
N PHE A 173 -9.95 22.63 3.88
CA PHE A 173 -9.23 22.82 2.60
C PHE A 173 -9.03 24.30 2.27
N ASP A 174 -7.84 24.62 1.76
CA ASP A 174 -7.49 25.95 1.23
C ASP A 174 -8.10 26.17 -0.15
N ASN A 175 -7.82 25.23 -1.07
CA ASN A 175 -8.27 25.25 -2.46
C ASN A 175 -9.06 23.98 -2.79
N ILE A 176 -9.98 24.10 -3.74
CA ILE A 176 -10.81 22.99 -4.23
C ILE A 176 -10.73 22.93 -5.74
N ILE A 177 -10.55 21.71 -6.24
CA ILE A 177 -10.68 21.36 -7.64
C ILE A 177 -11.91 20.47 -7.78
N VAL A 178 -12.86 20.87 -8.62
CA VAL A 178 -14.03 20.05 -8.96
C VAL A 178 -13.83 19.51 -10.37
N LEU A 179 -13.84 18.19 -10.48
CA LEU A 179 -13.72 17.46 -11.75
C LEU A 179 -15.06 16.83 -12.10
N ASP A 180 -15.42 16.84 -13.38
CA ASP A 180 -16.56 16.13 -13.96
C ASP A 180 -16.17 15.58 -15.33
N ASP A 181 -16.27 14.27 -15.51
CA ASP A 181 -15.91 13.57 -16.76
C ASP A 181 -14.56 13.99 -17.38
N GLY A 182 -13.54 14.13 -16.53
CA GLY A 182 -12.19 14.56 -16.94
C GLY A 182 -12.02 16.06 -17.19
N GLN A 183 -13.05 16.87 -17.00
CA GLN A 183 -13.02 18.32 -17.15
C GLN A 183 -12.98 19.02 -15.78
N VAL A 184 -12.23 20.12 -15.69
CA VAL A 184 -12.18 20.96 -14.50
C VAL A 184 -13.37 21.93 -14.53
N ILE A 185 -14.34 21.72 -13.66
CA ILE A 185 -15.48 22.63 -13.47
C ILE A 185 -15.06 23.84 -12.65
N TYR A 186 -14.25 23.64 -11.61
CA TYR A 186 -13.82 24.68 -10.70
C TYR A 186 -12.40 24.41 -10.22
N ASN A 187 -11.60 25.47 -10.08
CA ASN A 187 -10.28 25.42 -9.48
C ASN A 187 -10.01 26.76 -8.80
N GLY A 188 -9.97 26.78 -7.48
CA GLY A 188 -9.72 28.01 -6.74
C GLY A 188 -9.95 27.88 -5.24
N PRO A 189 -9.94 29.01 -4.51
CA PRO A 189 -10.13 29.04 -3.07
C PRO A 189 -11.49 28.45 -2.68
N ARG A 190 -11.53 27.68 -1.59
CA ARG A 190 -12.79 27.10 -1.10
C ARG A 190 -13.89 28.15 -0.84
N THR A 191 -13.51 29.35 -0.40
CA THR A 191 -14.43 30.43 -0.04
C THR A 191 -15.23 31.00 -1.20
N GLU A 192 -14.70 30.89 -2.43
CA GLU A 192 -15.32 31.45 -3.63
C GLU A 192 -16.23 30.44 -4.34
N LEU A 193 -16.12 29.15 -4.00
CA LEU A 193 -16.85 28.06 -4.62
C LEU A 193 -18.38 28.24 -4.58
N PRO A 194 -19.02 28.63 -3.45
CA PRO A 194 -20.48 28.84 -3.42
C PRO A 194 -20.93 29.93 -4.40
N SER A 195 -20.23 31.07 -4.42
CA SER A 195 -20.53 32.19 -5.32
C SER A 195 -20.33 31.83 -6.79
N TYR A 196 -19.36 30.97 -7.09
CA TYR A 196 -19.17 30.42 -8.44
C TYR A 196 -20.39 29.61 -8.89
N PHE A 197 -20.87 28.68 -8.07
CA PHE A 197 -22.04 27.85 -8.40
C PHE A 197 -23.35 28.66 -8.46
N GLU A 198 -23.49 29.70 -7.63
CA GLU A 198 -24.59 30.67 -7.73
C GLU A 198 -24.57 31.40 -9.07
N SER A 199 -23.39 31.78 -9.56
CA SER A 199 -23.23 32.54 -10.81
C SER A 199 -23.59 31.76 -12.08
N ILE A 200 -23.41 30.44 -12.07
CA ILE A 200 -23.72 29.56 -13.22
C ILE A 200 -25.18 29.06 -13.22
N GLY A 201 -26.00 29.52 -12.28
CA GLY A 201 -27.45 29.30 -12.28
C GLY A 201 -27.94 28.07 -11.53
N SER A 202 -27.16 27.51 -10.59
CA SER A 202 -27.65 26.52 -9.63
C SER A 202 -28.55 27.19 -8.58
N HIS A 203 -29.72 27.66 -9.02
CA HIS A 203 -30.81 28.07 -8.14
C HIS A 203 -31.61 26.83 -7.77
N ASP A 204 -31.19 26.10 -6.74
CA ASP A 204 -32.11 25.24 -5.99
C ASP A 204 -32.13 25.66 -4.52
N THR A 205 -33.36 25.89 -4.07
CA THR A 205 -33.77 26.45 -2.78
C THR A 205 -33.13 25.74 -1.59
N VAL A 206 -32.26 26.43 -0.87
CA VAL A 206 -31.82 26.04 0.47
C VAL A 206 -32.97 26.27 1.45
N ASP A 207 -33.94 25.35 1.47
CA ASP A 207 -34.69 25.10 2.68
C ASP A 207 -33.80 24.26 3.59
N THR A 208 -33.27 24.92 4.62
CA THR A 208 -32.31 24.46 5.65
C THR A 208 -32.75 23.26 6.50
N SER A 209 -33.70 22.45 6.03
CA SER A 209 -34.20 21.24 6.68
C SER A 209 -34.08 19.97 5.83
N SER A 210 -33.57 20.04 4.59
CA SER A 210 -33.48 18.87 3.69
C SER A 210 -32.19 18.72 2.87
N ALA A 211 -31.05 19.20 3.39
CA ALA A 211 -29.71 19.07 2.78
C ALA A 211 -29.22 17.61 2.54
N ASN A 212 -30.05 16.62 2.82
CA ASN A 212 -29.77 15.20 2.62
C ASN A 212 -30.43 14.62 1.36
N ALA A 213 -31.26 15.36 0.61
CA ALA A 213 -32.03 14.77 -0.49
C ALA A 213 -31.37 14.89 -1.87
N SER A 214 -30.75 16.03 -2.20
CA SER A 214 -30.22 16.29 -3.55
C SER A 214 -28.82 15.70 -3.81
N THR A 215 -27.98 15.62 -2.78
CA THR A 215 -26.66 14.95 -2.85
C THR A 215 -26.77 13.42 -2.84
N LEU A 216 -27.80 12.88 -2.16
CA LEU A 216 -28.10 11.45 -2.18
C LEU A 216 -28.65 10.97 -3.52
N ASP A 217 -29.42 11.80 -4.23
CA ASP A 217 -30.04 11.41 -5.51
C ASP A 217 -29.00 11.31 -6.65
N PHE A 218 -28.00 12.21 -6.64
CA PHE A 218 -26.84 12.14 -7.54
C PHE A 218 -25.94 10.93 -7.22
N ALA A 219 -25.66 10.68 -5.94
CA ALA A 219 -24.89 9.52 -5.50
C ALA A 219 -25.58 8.17 -5.79
N ALA A 220 -26.92 8.13 -5.68
CA ALA A 220 -27.73 6.95 -5.97
C ALA A 220 -27.85 6.65 -7.47
N GLN A 221 -27.78 7.67 -8.34
CA GLN A 221 -27.67 7.49 -9.80
C GLN A 221 -26.28 7.00 -10.21
N PHE A 222 -25.22 7.48 -9.55
CA PHE A 222 -23.83 7.15 -9.84
C PHE A 222 -23.48 5.66 -9.57
N GLN A 223 -23.99 5.08 -8.47
CA GLN A 223 -23.76 3.67 -8.11
C GLN A 223 -24.37 2.63 -9.08
N ARG A 224 -25.24 3.05 -10.01
CA ARG A 224 -25.98 2.14 -10.91
C ARG A 224 -25.50 2.18 -12.36
N SER A 225 -24.45 2.94 -12.67
CA SER A 225 -23.96 3.04 -14.05
C SER A 225 -23.12 1.80 -14.43
N ALA A 226 -23.31 1.32 -15.66
CA ALA A 226 -22.53 0.21 -16.22
C ALA A 226 -21.02 0.55 -16.37
N VAL A 227 -20.67 1.83 -16.26
CA VAL A 227 -19.32 2.38 -16.34
C VAL A 227 -18.51 2.11 -15.06
N CYS A 228 -19.16 2.16 -13.89
CA CYS A 228 -18.55 1.85 -12.58
C CYS A 228 -18.06 0.38 -12.52
N MET A 229 -18.81 -0.53 -13.13
CA MET A 229 -18.47 -1.96 -13.13
C MET A 229 -17.35 -2.32 -14.13
N ALA A 230 -17.14 -1.52 -15.18
CA ALA A 230 -16.06 -1.72 -16.15
C ALA A 230 -14.71 -1.14 -15.66
N LEU A 231 -14.75 -0.10 -14.84
CA LEU A 231 -13.57 0.57 -14.27
C LEU A 231 -12.87 -0.25 -13.16
N LEU A 232 -13.63 -1.02 -12.38
CA LEU A 232 -13.08 -1.91 -11.35
C LEU A 232 -12.23 -3.06 -11.92
N ASP A 233 -12.47 -3.47 -13.17
CA ASP A 233 -11.72 -4.52 -13.88
C ASP A 233 -10.36 -4.01 -14.41
N SER A 234 -10.16 -2.69 -14.46
CA SER A 234 -9.00 -2.05 -15.11
C SER A 234 -7.86 -1.70 -14.14
N LEU A 235 -8.09 -1.79 -12.82
CA LEU A 235 -7.16 -1.37 -11.77
C LEU A 235 -6.33 -2.51 -11.15
N HIS A 236 -6.20 -3.64 -11.84
CA HIS A 236 -5.42 -4.79 -11.37
C HIS A 236 -4.23 -5.08 -12.29
N GLU A 237 -3.14 -4.31 -12.21
CA GLU A 237 -1.79 -4.83 -12.49
C GLU A 237 -0.72 -4.05 -11.68
N PRO A 238 0.21 -4.74 -10.96
CA PRO A 238 1.28 -4.09 -10.21
C PRO A 238 2.65 -4.29 -10.87
N GLU A 239 3.36 -3.20 -11.22
CA GLU A 239 4.82 -3.20 -11.42
C GLU A 239 5.42 -1.91 -10.81
N ALA A 240 6.07 -1.94 -9.63
CA ALA A 240 7.42 -2.38 -9.25
C ALA A 240 8.55 -1.35 -9.53
N PHE A 241 9.24 -0.89 -8.47
CA PHE A 241 10.72 -0.96 -8.27
C PHE A 241 11.24 -0.04 -7.13
N ILE A 242 11.77 -0.59 -6.01
CA ILE A 242 12.75 0.11 -5.12
C ILE A 242 13.76 -0.89 -4.48
N SER A 243 15.05 -0.52 -4.56
CA SER A 243 16.31 -0.94 -3.87
C SER A 243 16.40 -2.21 -2.98
N ASN A 244 17.51 -2.95 -3.16
CA ASN A 244 17.72 -4.38 -2.84
C ASN A 244 18.38 -4.73 -1.48
N SER A 245 18.76 -3.79 -0.61
CA SER A 245 19.63 -4.12 0.54
C SER A 245 18.91 -4.38 1.89
N MET A 246 17.77 -3.71 2.16
CA MET A 246 17.05 -3.82 3.45
C MET A 246 15.84 -4.77 3.43
N GLN A 247 15.32 -5.09 2.26
CA GLN A 247 14.22 -6.06 2.07
C GLN A 247 14.44 -7.43 2.76
N PRO A 248 15.63 -8.06 2.75
CA PRO A 248 15.78 -9.39 3.33
C PRO A 248 15.55 -9.42 4.84
N ARG A 249 15.86 -8.35 5.58
CA ARG A 249 15.69 -8.33 7.04
C ARG A 249 14.22 -8.22 7.44
N ARG A 250 13.40 -7.40 6.76
CA ARG A 250 11.95 -7.31 6.98
C ARG A 250 11.26 -8.59 6.55
N ALA A 251 11.62 -9.12 5.38
CA ALA A 251 11.12 -10.40 4.90
C ALA A 251 11.44 -11.53 5.88
N TRP A 252 12.65 -11.56 6.44
CA TRP A 252 13.06 -12.56 7.41
C TRP A 252 12.36 -12.42 8.77
N MET A 253 12.22 -11.20 9.31
CA MET A 253 11.49 -10.97 10.57
C MET A 253 10.00 -11.29 10.43
N ALA A 254 9.36 -10.84 9.35
CA ALA A 254 7.96 -11.17 9.05
C ALA A 254 7.79 -12.67 8.82
N SER A 255 8.73 -13.31 8.10
CA SER A 255 8.70 -14.74 7.87
C SER A 255 8.88 -15.52 9.18
N MET A 256 9.79 -15.14 10.07
CA MET A 256 10.01 -15.86 11.34
C MET A 256 8.82 -15.75 12.29
N ARG A 257 8.13 -14.60 12.29
CA ARG A 257 6.94 -14.37 13.14
C ARG A 257 5.67 -15.02 12.61
N ASP A 258 5.67 -15.49 11.36
CA ASP A 258 4.59 -16.30 10.81
C ASP A 258 4.67 -17.74 11.32
N VAL A 259 4.23 -17.94 12.56
CA VAL A 259 4.25 -19.24 13.23
C VAL A 259 3.32 -20.24 12.53
N GLY A 260 2.27 -19.77 11.86
CA GLY A 260 1.34 -20.61 11.09
C GLY A 260 2.03 -21.19 9.86
N PHE A 261 2.64 -20.33 9.04
CA PHE A 261 3.37 -20.75 7.85
C PHE A 261 4.59 -21.62 8.19
N ASN A 262 5.43 -21.19 9.14
CA ASN A 262 6.61 -21.95 9.53
C ASN A 262 6.25 -23.27 10.22
N GLY A 263 5.21 -23.26 11.05
CA GLY A 263 4.68 -24.45 11.71
C GLY A 263 4.16 -25.47 10.69
N ALA A 264 3.39 -25.03 9.70
CA ALA A 264 2.92 -25.88 8.61
C ALA A 264 4.09 -26.51 7.83
N ARG A 265 5.13 -25.74 7.50
CA ARG A 265 6.34 -26.30 6.85
C ARG A 265 7.09 -27.28 7.73
N MET A 266 7.19 -27.01 9.03
CA MET A 266 7.89 -27.91 9.97
C MET A 266 7.13 -29.23 10.14
N VAL A 267 5.79 -29.17 10.28
CA VAL A 267 4.92 -30.35 10.33
C VAL A 267 5.00 -31.14 9.04
N GLN A 268 4.94 -30.47 7.88
CA GLN A 268 5.08 -31.11 6.57
C GLN A 268 6.44 -31.82 6.44
N ALA A 269 7.53 -31.16 6.83
CA ALA A 269 8.87 -31.74 6.80
C ALA A 269 8.99 -32.95 7.74
N LEU A 270 8.38 -32.91 8.92
CA LEU A 270 8.40 -33.99 9.89
C LEU A 270 7.57 -35.19 9.42
N VAL A 271 6.36 -34.95 8.91
CA VAL A 271 5.51 -36.00 8.32
C VAL A 271 6.20 -36.65 7.13
N MET A 272 6.77 -35.84 6.22
CA MET A 272 7.53 -36.35 5.08
C MET A 272 8.75 -37.16 5.54
N GLY A 273 9.55 -36.62 6.46
CA GLY A 273 10.71 -37.30 7.01
C GLY A 273 10.35 -38.61 7.73
N THR A 274 9.17 -38.67 8.35
CA THR A 274 8.66 -39.89 9.00
C THR A 274 8.15 -40.90 7.98
N ILE A 275 7.41 -40.50 6.95
CA ILE A 275 6.96 -41.40 5.87
C ILE A 275 8.16 -41.97 5.14
N ILE A 276 9.12 -41.12 4.76
CA ILE A 276 10.38 -41.56 4.15
C ILE A 276 11.14 -42.47 5.14
N GLY A 277 11.37 -42.04 6.38
CA GLY A 277 12.14 -42.82 7.36
C GLY A 277 11.51 -44.17 7.71
N THR A 278 10.18 -44.28 7.76
CA THR A 278 9.47 -45.53 8.10
C THR A 278 9.37 -46.49 6.91
N VAL A 279 9.16 -45.98 5.70
CA VAL A 279 9.16 -46.81 4.49
C VAL A 279 10.59 -47.29 4.15
N PHE A 280 11.64 -46.58 4.59
CA PHE A 280 13.05 -46.87 4.24
C PHE A 280 13.94 -47.36 5.38
N LEU A 281 13.38 -47.71 6.54
CA LEU A 281 14.15 -48.13 7.71
C LEU A 281 15.03 -49.39 7.46
N ASP A 282 14.72 -50.16 6.42
CA ASP A 282 15.42 -51.41 6.05
C ASP A 282 16.17 -51.39 4.70
N ILE A 283 16.15 -50.28 3.94
CA ILE A 283 16.87 -50.21 2.65
C ILE A 283 18.36 -49.94 2.92
N GLY A 284 19.18 -50.99 2.84
CA GLY A 284 20.65 -50.92 3.01
C GLY A 284 21.22 -51.92 4.01
N ARG A 285 20.38 -52.68 4.71
CA ARG A 285 20.80 -53.71 5.67
C ARG A 285 20.94 -55.09 5.01
N ASN A 286 21.51 -55.12 3.81
CA ASN A 286 21.57 -56.34 2.99
C ASN A 286 23.03 -56.80 2.83
N ASP A 287 23.35 -57.98 3.36
CA ASP A 287 24.71 -58.52 3.39
C ASP A 287 25.18 -59.07 2.02
N ASN A 288 24.33 -59.03 0.98
CA ASN A 288 24.58 -59.66 -0.33
C ASN A 288 24.63 -58.64 -1.50
N PRO A 289 25.79 -58.47 -2.16
CA PRO A 289 25.98 -57.49 -3.24
C PRO A 289 25.20 -57.79 -4.54
N LEU A 290 24.75 -59.04 -4.77
CA LEU A 290 23.94 -59.41 -5.94
C LEU A 290 22.47 -58.94 -5.83
N ALA A 291 21.99 -58.61 -4.63
CA ALA A 291 20.63 -58.13 -4.41
C ALA A 291 20.49 -56.61 -4.63
N GLU A 292 21.59 -55.86 -4.64
CA GLU A 292 21.59 -54.39 -4.80
C GLU A 292 20.97 -53.92 -6.11
N ALA A 293 21.21 -54.62 -7.22
CA ALA A 293 20.65 -54.27 -8.53
C ALA A 293 19.11 -54.26 -8.55
N LYS A 294 18.46 -55.02 -7.65
CA LYS A 294 17.00 -55.09 -7.51
C LYS A 294 16.43 -53.90 -6.72
N HIS A 295 17.26 -53.19 -5.96
CA HIS A 295 16.87 -52.03 -5.16
C HIS A 295 17.12 -50.69 -5.87
N VAL A 296 17.90 -50.67 -6.96
CA VAL A 296 18.16 -49.44 -7.76
C VAL A 296 16.87 -48.77 -8.28
N PRO A 297 15.87 -49.49 -8.83
CA PRO A 297 14.62 -48.87 -9.29
C PRO A 297 13.81 -48.28 -8.14
N ILE A 298 13.88 -48.90 -6.95
CA ILE A 298 13.23 -48.41 -5.74
C ILE A 298 13.88 -47.09 -5.33
N ASN A 299 15.21 -47.04 -5.19
CA ASN A 299 15.94 -45.83 -4.83
C ASN A 299 15.71 -44.66 -5.82
N LEU A 300 15.66 -44.95 -7.13
CA LEU A 300 15.41 -43.94 -8.15
C LEU A 300 13.98 -43.38 -8.09
N THR A 301 12.98 -44.25 -7.92
CA THR A 301 11.57 -43.86 -7.79
C THR A 301 11.36 -43.00 -6.53
N LEU A 302 12.14 -43.22 -5.49
CA LEU A 302 12.08 -42.47 -4.24
C LEU A 302 12.71 -41.10 -4.32
N PHE A 303 13.86 -41.00 -4.98
CA PHE A 303 14.45 -39.71 -5.29
C PHE A 303 13.47 -38.86 -6.12
N PHE A 304 12.80 -39.48 -7.09
CA PHE A 304 11.77 -38.83 -7.89
C PHE A 304 10.56 -38.39 -7.05
N LEU A 305 10.05 -39.24 -6.15
CA LEU A 305 8.93 -38.89 -5.26
C LEU A 305 9.29 -37.74 -4.31
N ALA A 306 10.48 -37.76 -3.71
CA ALA A 306 10.97 -36.70 -2.83
C ALA A 306 11.09 -35.36 -3.58
N LEU A 307 11.61 -35.39 -4.81
CA LEU A 307 11.70 -34.20 -5.66
C LEU A 307 10.32 -33.64 -6.04
N ILE A 308 9.37 -34.50 -6.42
CA ILE A 308 8.00 -34.07 -6.72
C ILE A 308 7.37 -33.39 -5.50
N PHE A 309 7.46 -34.00 -4.32
CA PHE A 309 6.88 -33.39 -3.13
C PHE A 309 7.57 -32.10 -2.71
N GLN A 310 8.89 -32.02 -2.81
CA GLN A 310 9.61 -30.77 -2.55
C GLN A 310 9.17 -29.68 -3.54
N SER A 311 8.97 -30.03 -4.81
CA SER A 311 8.48 -29.09 -5.83
C SER A 311 7.05 -28.59 -5.55
N LEU A 312 6.15 -29.47 -5.11
CA LEU A 312 4.78 -29.11 -4.72
C LEU A 312 4.77 -28.24 -3.45
N ALA A 313 5.64 -28.54 -2.49
CA ALA A 313 5.82 -27.73 -1.28
C ALA A 313 6.34 -26.32 -1.59
N THR A 314 7.25 -26.19 -2.56
CA THR A 314 7.70 -24.88 -3.03
C THR A 314 6.61 -24.13 -3.80
N LEU A 315 5.76 -24.84 -4.55
CA LEU A 315 4.64 -24.23 -5.26
C LEU A 315 3.62 -23.61 -4.29
N ALA A 316 3.30 -24.30 -3.18
CA ALA A 316 2.41 -23.75 -2.14
C ALA A 316 2.99 -22.52 -1.42
N ALA A 317 4.32 -22.38 -1.39
CA ALA A 317 4.97 -21.18 -0.84
C ALA A 317 4.95 -20.00 -1.83
N LEU A 318 4.71 -20.26 -3.12
CA LEU A 318 4.70 -19.25 -4.16
C LEU A 318 3.49 -18.32 -4.02
N ASP A 319 2.32 -18.85 -3.67
CA ASP A 319 1.11 -18.04 -3.44
C ASP A 319 1.31 -17.00 -2.33
N VAL A 320 1.92 -17.41 -1.21
CA VAL A 320 2.25 -16.50 -0.09
C VAL A 320 3.29 -15.45 -0.50
N ALA A 321 4.25 -15.84 -1.34
CA ALA A 321 5.25 -14.91 -1.87
C ALA A 321 4.63 -13.90 -2.85
N MET A 322 3.67 -14.34 -3.68
CA MET A 322 2.93 -13.47 -4.60
C MET A 322 2.01 -12.50 -3.84
N GLU A 323 1.30 -12.97 -2.81
CA GLU A 323 0.44 -12.12 -1.98
C GLU A 323 1.24 -11.02 -1.26
N ARG A 324 2.46 -11.35 -0.80
CA ARG A 324 3.36 -10.37 -0.15
C ARG A 324 4.08 -9.45 -1.12
N ARG A 325 4.04 -9.74 -2.43
CA ARG A 325 4.63 -8.89 -3.47
C ARG A 325 4.02 -7.49 -3.45
N ALA A 326 2.69 -7.39 -3.32
CA ALA A 326 1.99 -6.10 -3.28
C ALA A 326 2.48 -5.18 -2.15
N VAL A 327 2.93 -5.73 -1.03
CA VAL A 327 3.44 -4.96 0.13
C VAL A 327 4.93 -4.62 -0.02
N LEU A 328 5.71 -5.48 -0.68
CA LEU A 328 7.16 -5.28 -0.87
C LEU A 328 7.49 -4.25 -1.95
N PHE A 329 6.60 -4.06 -2.92
CA PHE A 329 6.82 -3.22 -4.10
C PHE A 329 5.98 -1.93 -4.12
N LYS A 330 5.53 -1.47 -2.94
CA LYS A 330 5.05 -0.09 -2.77
C LYS A 330 6.14 0.92 -3.11
#